data_AF-A0A918AS29-F1
#
_entry.id   AF-A0A918AS29-F1
#
_cell.length_a   1.000
_cell.length_b   1.000
_cell.length_c   1.000
_cell.angle_alpha   90.00
_cell.angle_beta   90.00
_cell.angle_gamma   90.00
#
_symmetry.space_group_name_H-M   'P 1'
#
loop_
_entity.id
_entity.type
_entity.pdbx_description
1 polymer ?
#
loop_
_entity_poly.entity_id
_entity_poly.type
_entity_poly.pdbx_seq_one_letter_code
_entity_poly.pdbx_strand_id
1 'polypeptide(L)' 'MTYAAERLLEEVAYVAYHFHWPREEILDLEHHERQRWVGEIARINTRVNEGR' A
#
# COMPACT_ATOMS: atom_id res chain seq x y z
N MET A 1 9.74 14.74 14.12
CA MET A 1 8.92 13.52 14.24
C MET A 1 7.78 13.54 13.20
N THR A 2 8.13 13.69 11.92
CA THR A 2 7.18 13.76 10.78
C THR A 2 7.25 12.53 9.87
N TYR A 3 8.37 11.78 9.93
CA TYR A 3 8.62 10.57 9.15
C TYR A 3 7.53 9.49 9.26
N ALA A 4 6.92 9.32 10.43
CA ALA A 4 5.86 8.32 10.61
C ALA A 4 4.57 8.69 9.86
N ALA A 5 4.27 9.99 9.73
CA ALA A 5 3.09 10.47 9.01
C ALA A 5 3.30 10.45 7.49
N GLU A 6 4.50 10.83 7.03
CA GLU A 6 4.87 10.74 5.61
C GLU A 6 4.82 9.30 5.12
N ARG A 7 5.38 8.36 5.89
CA ARG A 7 5.36 6.94 5.54
C ARG A 7 3.94 6.36 5.47
N LEU A 8 3.07 6.76 6.40
CA LEU A 8 1.66 6.37 6.37
C LEU A 8 0.96 6.89 5.09
N LEU A 9 1.22 8.15 4.72
CA LEU A 9 0.64 8.74 3.51
C LEU A 9 1.07 7.99 2.25
N GLU A 10 2.35 7.61 2.16
CA GLU A 10 2.87 6.80 1.05
C GLU A 10 2.18 5.44 0.95
N GLU A 11 2.05 4.72 2.07
CA GLU A 11 1.40 3.40 2.10
C GLU A 11 -0.06 3.48 1.65
N VAL A 12 -0.78 4.48 2.15
CA VAL A 12 -2.18 4.71 1.80
C VAL A 12 -2.31 5.07 0.32
N ALA A 13 -1.47 5.97 -0.19
CA ALA A 13 -1.47 6.35 -1.60
C ALA A 13 -1.15 5.16 -2.51
N TYR A 14 -0.19 4.32 -2.12
CA TYR A 14 0.20 3.14 -2.89
C TYR A 14 -0.94 2.12 -3.00
N VAL A 15 -1.59 1.81 -1.87
CA VAL A 15 -2.74 0.89 -1.85
C VAL A 15 -3.91 1.46 -2.63
N ALA A 16 -4.24 2.75 -2.42
CA ALA A 16 -5.32 3.41 -3.15
C ALA A 16 -5.09 3.44 -4.66
N TYR A 17 -3.85 3.68 -5.11
CA TYR A 17 -3.51 3.69 -6.53
C TYR A 17 -3.71 2.32 -7.20
N HIS A 18 -3.36 1.23 -6.51
CA HIS A 18 -3.42 -0.12 -7.11
C HIS A 18 -4.79 -0.79 -6.96
N PHE A 19 -5.45 -0.67 -5.81
CA PHE A 19 -6.73 -1.33 -5.56
C PHE A 19 -7.95 -0.41 -5.58
N HIS A 20 -7.74 0.90 -5.70
CA HIS A 20 -8.82 1.90 -5.77
C HIS A 20 -9.74 1.87 -4.54
N TRP A 21 -9.22 1.35 -3.42
CA TRP A 21 -9.92 1.38 -2.14
C TRP A 21 -9.99 2.83 -1.63
N PRO A 22 -11.09 3.20 -0.95
CA PRO A 22 -11.20 4.52 -0.37
C PRO A 22 -10.18 4.68 0.76
N ARG A 23 -9.67 5.91 0.90
CA ARG A 23 -8.66 6.26 1.91
C ARG A 23 -9.06 5.82 3.33
N GLU A 24 -10.34 5.94 3.66
CA GLU A 24 -10.86 5.64 4.99
C GLU A 24 -10.72 4.15 5.33
N GLU A 25 -11.10 3.26 4.40
CA GLU A 25 -10.93 1.81 4.57
C GLU A 25 -9.45 1.42 4.77
N ILE A 26 -8.52 2.09 4.07
CA ILE A 26 -7.09 1.80 4.20
C ILE A 26 -6.52 2.32 5.54
N LEU A 27 -7.05 3.44 6.05
CA LEU A 27 -6.67 4.00 7.34
C LEU A 27 -7.21 3.18 8.52
N ASP A 28 -8.35 2.50 8.33
CA ASP A 28 -8.94 1.61 9.32
C ASP A 28 -8.16 0.28 9.45
N LEU A 29 -7.32 -0.07 8.47
CA LEU A 29 -6.46 -1.24 8.55
C LEU A 29 -5.40 -1.09 9.65
N GLU A 30 -5.20 -2.16 10.41
CA GLU A 30 -4.06 -2.26 11.30
C GLU A 30 -2.75 -2.05 10.53
N HIS A 31 -1.74 -1.45 11.19
CA HIS A 31 -0.46 -1.14 10.56
C HIS A 31 0.16 -2.37 9.87
N HIS A 32 0.10 -3.53 10.53
CA HIS A 32 0.66 -4.78 10.01
C HIS A 32 -0.08 -5.29 8.76
N GLU A 33 -1.41 -5.10 8.71
CA GLU A 33 -2.23 -5.52 7.59
C GLU A 33 -1.98 -4.63 6.37
N ARG A 34 -1.90 -3.31 6.57
CA ARG A 34 -1.56 -2.39 5.48
C ARG A 34 -0.17 -2.68 4.89
N GLN A 35 0.84 -2.96 5.72
CA GLN A 35 2.16 -3.38 5.23
C GLN A 35 2.09 -4.64 4.38
N ARG A 36 1.24 -5.61 4.77
CA ARG A 36 1.06 -6.85 4.01
C ARG A 36 0.47 -6.56 2.63
N TRP A 37 -0.53 -5.69 2.54
CA TRP A 37 -1.12 -5.29 1.26
C TRP A 37 -0.11 -4.59 0.35
N VAL A 38 0.69 -3.67 0.89
CA VAL A 38 1.79 -3.03 0.15
C VAL A 38 2.76 -4.09 -0.41
N GLY A 39 3.12 -5.08 0.39
CA GLY A 39 3.99 -6.19 -0.04
C GLY A 39 3.37 -7.06 -1.15
N GLU A 40 2.10 -7.41 -1.04
CA GLU A 40 1.42 -8.22 -2.05
C GLU A 40 1.27 -7.47 -3.39
N ILE A 41 0.95 -6.17 -3.35
CA ILE A 41 0.95 -5.31 -4.55
C ILE A 41 2.33 -5.32 -5.22
N ALA A 42 3.41 -5.15 -4.45
CA ALA A 42 4.77 -5.17 -4.98
C ALA A 42 5.08 -6.53 -5.65
N ARG A 43 4.73 -7.65 -5.02
CA ARG A 43 4.93 -9.00 -5.58
C ARG A 43 4.16 -9.21 -6.89
N ILE A 44 2.92 -8.73 -6.97
CA ILE A 44 2.11 -8.80 -8.19
C ILE A 44 2.78 -7.98 -9.30
N ASN A 45 3.16 -6.74 -9.02
CA ASN A 45 3.81 -5.85 -9.98
C ASN A 45 5.15 -6.43 -10.48
N THR A 46 5.96 -7.01 -9.61
CA THR A 46 7.21 -7.68 -10.00
C THR A 46 6.94 -8.82 -10.97
N ARG A 47 5.97 -9.70 -10.67
CA ARG A 47 5.62 -10.83 -11.56
C ARG A 47 5.10 -10.37 -12.92
N VAL A 48 4.26 -9.32 -12.94
CA VAL A 48 3.73 -8.76 -14.19
C VAL A 48 4.84 -8.15 -15.04
N ASN A 49 5.81 -7.48 -14.41
CA ASN A 49 6.94 -6.87 -15.12
C ASN A 49 7.98 -7.91 -15.58
N GLU A 50 8.19 -9.01 -14.85
CA GLU A 50 9.11 -10.10 -15.24
C GLU A 50 8.56 -10.97 -16.38
N GLY A 51 7.24 -11.03 -16.54
CA GLY A 51 6.57 -11.77 -17.62
C GLY A 51 6.43 -10.99 -18.94
N ARG A 52 6.99 -9.78 -19.03
CA ARG A 52 6.87 -8.87 -20.17
C ARG A 52 8.22 -8.65 -20.86
#